data_AF-A0A2V5X9P3-F1
#
_entry.id   AF-A0A2V5X9P3-F1
#
_cell.length_a   1.000
_cell.length_b   1.000
_cell.length_c   1.000
_cell.angle_alpha   90.00
_cell.angle_beta   90.00
_cell.angle_gamma   90.00
#
_symmetry.space_group_name_H-M   'P 1'
#
loop_
_entity.id
_entity.type
_entity.pdbx_description
1 polymer ?
#
loop_
_entity_poly.entity_id
_entity_poly.type
_entity_poly.pdbx_seq_one_letter_code
_entity_poly.pdbx_strand_id
1 'polypeptide(L)'
;MPAPSLILALLFVVCFTLATWLQPWHQSWAGGRAQSDSLLGVVMGNSRQLFANHFFTKADVYFHSGYYPSVFDQAIGGAPHITAAKDAAAETDAEHGREQSEEAGFLGPPRDWIDRFSRNFYPSRHSHLDRPGEAREILPWLRIAADLDPHKVETYTVAAYWLREHLNRVDEAEQLLREGWRANPDSYEILFELGRVFDENRHDSQRARNVWELALGKWRQRSARNGEPDDFVLEQILTRLAQLEEREGHWEKALSYLEKLEAVSPKPEAIQQQINDLKKKVVSAPPANRSGAQQTGKP
;
A
#
# COMPACT_ATOMS: atom_id res chain seq x y z
N MET A 1 -44.05 21.06 27.56
CA MET A 1 -43.46 20.39 26.39
C MET A 1 -43.92 21.14 25.14
N PRO A 2 -43.02 21.74 24.34
CA PRO A 2 -43.43 22.35 23.07
C PRO A 2 -44.06 21.27 22.18
N ALA A 3 -45.13 21.63 21.47
CA ALA A 3 -45.81 20.70 20.57
C ALA A 3 -44.83 20.20 19.49
N PRO A 4 -44.87 18.92 19.08
CA PRO A 4 -43.94 18.37 18.09
C PRO A 4 -43.98 19.12 16.74
N SER A 5 -45.13 19.69 16.40
CA SER A 5 -45.31 20.56 15.24
C SER A 5 -44.52 21.87 15.33
N LEU A 6 -44.38 22.46 16.52
CA LEU A 6 -43.56 23.66 16.74
C LEU A 6 -42.08 23.35 16.57
N ILE A 7 -41.62 22.21 17.07
CA ILE A 7 -40.22 21.76 16.92
C ILE A 7 -39.91 21.54 15.43
N LEU A 8 -40.80 20.86 14.70
CA LEU A 8 -40.63 20.63 13.26
C LEU A 8 -40.63 21.92 12.45
N ALA A 9 -41.52 22.87 12.77
CA ALA A 9 -41.54 24.18 12.13
C ALA A 9 -40.24 24.96 12.41
N LEU A 10 -39.72 24.90 13.63
CA LEU A 10 -38.48 25.58 14.01
C LEU A 10 -37.26 24.96 13.31
N LEU A 11 -37.19 23.64 13.23
CA LEU A 11 -36.17 22.93 12.45
C LEU A 11 -36.25 23.29 10.96
N PHE A 12 -37.45 23.34 10.39
CA PHE A 12 -37.62 23.72 8.99
C PHE A 12 -37.12 25.14 8.72
N VAL A 13 -37.46 26.10 9.59
CA VAL A 13 -36.99 27.49 9.49
C VAL A 13 -35.47 27.56 9.63
N VAL A 14 -34.88 26.83 10.57
CA VAL A 14 -33.42 26.75 10.74
C VAL A 14 -32.75 26.16 9.50
N CYS A 15 -33.29 25.05 8.95
CA CYS A 15 -32.75 24.44 7.74
C CYS A 15 -32.87 25.36 6.52
N PHE A 16 -34.01 26.02 6.35
CA PHE A 16 -34.24 26.95 5.24
C PHE A 16 -33.37 28.20 5.32
N THR A 17 -33.22 28.77 6.53
CA THR A 17 -32.32 29.91 6.75
C THR A 17 -30.86 29.52 6.53
N LEU A 18 -30.42 28.35 7.02
CA LEU A 18 -29.08 27.83 6.71
C LEU A 18 -28.86 27.66 5.20
N ALA A 19 -29.83 27.07 4.49
CA ALA A 19 -29.72 26.83 3.06
C ALA A 19 -29.60 28.14 2.26
N THR A 20 -30.46 29.12 2.54
CA THR A 20 -30.44 30.43 1.85
C THR A 20 -29.20 31.26 2.20
N TRP A 21 -28.64 31.10 3.40
CA TRP A 21 -27.40 31.78 3.81
C TRP A 21 -26.15 31.14 3.20
N LEU A 22 -26.12 29.80 3.10
CA LEU A 22 -24.99 29.06 2.53
C LEU A 22 -24.98 29.07 1.00
N GLN A 23 -26.12 29.30 0.34
CA GLN A 23 -26.24 29.24 -1.12
C GLN A 23 -25.35 30.25 -1.88
N PRO A 24 -25.23 31.54 -1.49
CA PRO A 24 -24.33 32.48 -2.14
C PRO A 24 -22.84 32.13 -1.94
N TRP A 25 -22.48 31.68 -0.73
CA TRP A 25 -21.12 31.19 -0.44
C TRP A 25 -20.80 29.97 -1.30
N HIS A 26 -21.74 29.04 -1.39
CA HIS A 26 -21.64 27.83 -2.22
C HIS A 26 -21.49 28.15 -3.72
N GLN A 27 -22.24 29.13 -4.24
CA GLN A 27 -22.13 29.57 -5.64
C GLN A 27 -20.80 30.27 -5.95
N SER A 28 -20.20 30.96 -4.97
CA SER A 28 -18.85 31.52 -5.09
C SER A 28 -17.73 30.46 -5.00
N TRP A 29 -18.07 29.25 -4.55
CA TRP A 29 -17.17 28.13 -4.34
C TRP A 29 -17.05 27.26 -5.62
N ALA A 30 -16.63 27.89 -6.72
CA ALA A 30 -16.58 27.29 -8.05
C ALA A 30 -15.41 26.30 -8.29
N GLY A 31 -14.57 26.03 -7.29
CA GLY A 31 -13.37 25.17 -7.47
C GLY A 31 -13.59 23.69 -7.16
N GLY A 32 -14.31 23.36 -6.08
CA GLY A 32 -14.30 22.00 -5.52
C GLY A 32 -15.30 21.02 -6.13
N ARG A 33 -16.46 21.51 -6.61
CA ARG A 33 -17.53 20.64 -7.18
C ARG A 33 -17.38 20.37 -8.67
N ALA A 34 -16.61 21.17 -9.41
CA ALA A 34 -16.34 20.92 -10.83
C ALA A 34 -15.31 19.80 -11.07
N GLN A 35 -14.65 19.32 -9.99
CA GLN A 35 -13.62 18.27 -10.01
C GLN A 35 -14.05 16.96 -9.33
N SER A 36 -15.28 16.84 -8.82
CA SER A 36 -15.69 15.64 -8.09
C SER A 36 -16.35 14.62 -9.02
N ASP A 37 -15.68 13.48 -9.26
CA ASP A 37 -16.14 12.39 -10.13
C ASP A 37 -17.32 11.57 -9.55
N SER A 38 -17.80 11.86 -8.34
CA SER A 38 -18.87 11.09 -7.67
C SER A 38 -19.84 11.93 -6.85
N LEU A 39 -21.09 11.45 -6.72
CA LEU A 39 -22.15 12.07 -5.89
C LEU A 39 -21.75 12.23 -4.42
N LEU A 40 -21.00 11.26 -3.90
CA LEU A 40 -20.45 11.34 -2.54
C LEU A 40 -19.43 12.48 -2.41
N GLY A 41 -18.61 12.72 -3.44
CA GLY A 41 -17.71 13.86 -3.49
C GLY A 41 -18.44 15.22 -3.47
N VAL A 42 -19.59 15.32 -4.14
CA VAL A 42 -20.42 16.54 -4.15
C VAL A 42 -21.03 16.84 -2.78
N VAL A 43 -21.48 15.80 -2.06
CA VAL A 43 -22.17 15.91 -0.78
C VAL A 43 -21.21 16.06 0.39
N MET A 44 -20.13 15.28 0.43
CA MET A 44 -19.20 15.23 1.57
C MET A 44 -17.95 16.12 1.39
N GLY A 45 -17.59 16.49 0.15
CA GLY A 45 -16.36 17.23 -0.11
C GLY A 45 -15.12 16.53 0.46
N ASN A 46 -14.19 17.30 1.03
CA ASN A 46 -12.94 16.76 1.61
C ASN A 46 -13.16 15.92 2.88
N SER A 47 -14.33 15.98 3.53
CA SER A 47 -14.60 15.16 4.72
C SER A 47 -14.56 13.65 4.41
N ARG A 48 -14.76 13.26 3.14
CA ARG A 48 -14.62 11.88 2.67
C ARG A 48 -13.27 11.26 3.03
N GLN A 49 -12.20 12.05 3.05
CA GLN A 49 -10.85 11.57 3.37
C GLN A 49 -10.73 11.17 4.85
N LEU A 50 -11.42 11.88 5.75
CA LEU A 50 -11.48 11.51 7.17
C LEU A 50 -12.20 10.17 7.36
N PHE A 51 -13.30 9.96 6.63
CA PHE A 51 -14.00 8.68 6.65
C PHE A 51 -13.16 7.58 5.99
N ALA A 52 -12.50 7.84 4.88
CA ALA A 52 -11.58 6.89 4.24
C ALA A 52 -10.48 6.44 5.21
N ASN A 53 -9.88 7.39 5.93
CA ASN A 53 -8.91 7.08 6.98
C ASN A 53 -9.53 6.25 8.11
N HIS A 54 -10.74 6.59 8.57
CA HIS A 54 -11.43 5.81 9.57
C HIS A 54 -11.66 4.35 9.14
N PHE A 55 -12.11 4.12 7.90
CA PHE A 55 -12.32 2.78 7.38
C PHE A 55 -11.01 2.01 7.15
N PHE A 56 -9.95 2.71 6.74
CA PHE A 56 -8.61 2.10 6.68
C PHE A 56 -8.12 1.67 8.07
N THR A 57 -8.27 2.53 9.10
CA THR A 57 -7.96 2.16 10.49
C THR A 57 -8.85 1.02 10.98
N LYS A 58 -10.13 0.96 10.57
CA LYS A 58 -10.98 -0.19 10.85
C LYS A 58 -10.42 -1.48 10.25
N ALA A 59 -9.92 -1.45 9.01
CA ALA A 59 -9.27 -2.60 8.40
C ALA A 59 -8.07 -3.08 9.24
N ASP A 60 -7.22 -2.14 9.69
CA ASP A 60 -6.09 -2.43 10.57
C ASP A 60 -6.52 -3.04 11.92
N VAL A 61 -7.63 -2.56 12.50
CA VAL A 61 -8.18 -3.12 13.75
C VAL A 61 -8.69 -4.55 13.56
N TYR A 62 -9.36 -4.83 12.44
CA TYR A 62 -9.76 -6.18 12.10
C TYR A 62 -8.56 -7.07 11.83
N PHE A 63 -7.50 -6.54 11.20
CA PHE A 63 -6.22 -7.23 11.07
C PHE A 63 -5.64 -7.65 12.43
N HIS A 64 -5.91 -6.89 13.49
CA HIS A 64 -5.58 -7.29 14.86
C HIS A 64 -6.70 -8.05 15.59
N SER A 65 -7.55 -8.79 14.89
CA SER A 65 -8.66 -9.55 15.49
C SER A 65 -9.62 -8.70 16.34
N GLY A 66 -9.81 -7.42 15.98
CA GLY A 66 -10.65 -6.48 16.71
C GLY A 66 -9.94 -5.73 17.85
N TYR A 67 -8.63 -5.90 18.01
CA TYR A 67 -7.82 -5.18 18.99
C TYR A 67 -7.60 -3.72 18.56
N TYR A 68 -8.01 -2.76 19.40
CA TYR A 68 -7.87 -1.32 19.15
C TYR A 68 -6.86 -0.72 20.14
N PRO A 69 -5.63 -0.37 19.72
CA PRO A 69 -4.73 0.41 20.57
C PRO A 69 -5.38 1.77 20.89
N SER A 70 -5.31 2.22 22.15
CA SER A 70 -5.87 3.50 22.56
C SER A 70 -5.24 4.66 21.78
N VAL A 71 -5.84 5.85 21.81
CA VAL A 71 -5.26 7.06 21.15
C VAL A 71 -3.84 7.36 21.66
N PHE A 72 -3.53 6.97 22.91
CA PHE A 72 -2.18 7.10 23.47
C PHE A 72 -1.20 6.07 22.92
N ASP A 73 -1.70 4.90 22.52
CA ASP A 73 -0.90 3.83 21.91
C ASP A 73 -0.65 4.11 20.42
N GLN A 74 -1.63 4.73 19.74
CA GLN A 74 -1.50 5.21 18.36
C GLN A 74 -0.48 6.36 18.22
N ALA A 75 -0.26 7.14 19.28
CA ALA A 75 0.76 8.20 19.28
C ALA A 75 2.19 7.65 19.38
N ILE A 76 2.34 6.38 19.77
CA ILE A 76 3.63 5.71 20.00
C ILE A 76 3.99 4.78 18.82
N GLY A 77 2.99 4.16 18.18
CA GLY A 77 3.17 3.31 16.99
C GLY A 77 3.08 4.12 15.70
N GLY A 78 4.11 4.08 14.86
CA GLY A 78 4.21 4.82 13.59
C GLY A 78 3.15 4.46 12.53
N ALA A 79 3.58 3.96 11.36
CA ALA A 79 2.65 3.62 10.27
C ALA A 79 1.65 2.51 10.70
N PRO A 80 0.43 2.46 10.13
CA PRO A 80 -0.53 1.39 10.44
C PRO A 80 0.07 0.00 10.23
N HIS A 81 -0.07 -0.91 11.18
CA HIS A 81 0.64 -2.20 11.17
C HIS A 81 0.26 -3.10 9.99
N ILE A 82 -0.97 -3.02 9.47
CA ILE A 82 -1.38 -3.74 8.24
C ILE A 82 -0.55 -3.30 7.02
N THR A 83 -0.04 -2.07 7.02
CA THR A 83 0.88 -1.54 6.00
C THR A 83 2.29 -2.10 6.24
N ALA A 84 2.75 -2.04 7.49
CA ALA A 84 4.05 -2.61 7.86
C ALA A 84 4.14 -4.12 7.57
N ALA A 85 3.07 -4.89 7.78
CA ALA A 85 3.01 -6.31 7.48
C ALA A 85 3.19 -6.59 5.97
N LYS A 86 2.54 -5.80 5.11
CA LYS A 86 2.74 -5.86 3.65
C LYS A 86 4.19 -5.54 3.30
N ASP A 87 4.75 -4.48 3.86
CA ASP A 87 6.08 -4.01 3.49
C ASP A 87 7.18 -4.97 4.01
N ALA A 88 7.01 -5.56 5.20
CA ALA A 88 7.89 -6.59 5.74
C ALA A 88 7.87 -7.88 4.89
N ALA A 89 6.70 -8.27 4.35
CA ALA A 89 6.61 -9.42 3.45
C ALA A 89 7.25 -9.17 2.06
N ALA A 90 7.49 -7.90 1.70
CA ALA A 90 8.18 -7.54 0.46
C ALA A 90 9.71 -7.63 0.57
N GLU A 91 10.26 -7.63 1.79
CA GLU A 91 11.67 -7.90 2.09
C GLU A 91 11.94 -9.41 1.96
N THR A 92 12.53 -9.84 0.84
CA THR A 92 13.05 -11.20 0.72
C THR A 92 14.25 -11.39 1.64
N ASP A 93 14.13 -12.25 2.64
CA ASP A 93 15.23 -12.90 3.38
C ASP A 93 16.33 -11.98 3.96
N ALA A 94 15.94 -10.85 4.56
CA ALA A 94 16.80 -10.17 5.53
C ALA A 94 16.13 -10.25 6.91
N GLU A 95 16.76 -11.00 7.83
CA GLU A 95 16.48 -10.94 9.27
C GLU A 95 16.61 -9.48 9.76
N HIS A 96 15.53 -8.71 9.67
CA HIS A 96 15.35 -7.52 10.47
C HIS A 96 14.37 -7.85 11.58
N GLY A 97 14.99 -8.15 12.74
CA GLY A 97 14.42 -7.97 14.07
C GLY A 97 12.95 -8.33 14.20
N ARG A 98 12.65 -9.63 14.34
CA ARG A 98 11.58 -10.04 15.26
C ARG A 98 11.97 -9.56 16.66
N GLU A 99 11.82 -8.27 16.92
CA GLU A 99 11.96 -7.69 18.24
C GLU A 99 10.89 -8.34 19.11
N GLN A 100 11.30 -9.31 19.93
CA GLN A 100 11.00 -9.55 21.37
C GLN A 100 9.64 -9.09 21.96
N SER A 101 8.63 -8.84 21.15
CA SER A 101 7.32 -8.30 21.52
C SER A 101 6.21 -9.35 21.36
N GLU A 102 6.51 -10.50 20.74
CA GLU A 102 5.56 -11.60 20.56
C GLU A 102 5.34 -12.41 21.86
N GLU A 103 6.34 -12.56 22.73
CA GLU A 103 6.21 -13.37 23.96
C GLU A 103 5.54 -12.64 25.13
N ALA A 104 5.63 -11.31 25.17
CA ALA A 104 5.05 -10.49 26.24
C ALA A 104 3.97 -9.58 25.66
N GLY A 105 2.90 -10.19 25.10
CA GLY A 105 1.85 -9.48 24.35
C GLY A 105 1.52 -8.10 24.92
N PHE A 106 1.46 -7.09 24.05
CA PHE A 106 1.23 -5.64 24.23
C PHE A 106 1.28 -5.03 25.65
N LEU A 107 0.48 -5.54 26.58
CA LEU A 107 0.40 -5.10 27.97
C LEU A 107 1.57 -5.59 28.85
N GLY A 108 2.52 -6.34 28.28
CA GLY A 108 3.64 -6.93 29.00
C GLY A 108 3.20 -7.93 30.09
N PRO A 109 4.08 -8.31 31.03
CA PRO A 109 3.70 -9.18 32.14
C PRO A 109 2.62 -8.52 33.02
N PRO A 110 1.65 -9.30 33.54
CA PRO A 110 0.58 -8.74 34.37
C PRO A 110 1.14 -8.13 35.65
N ARG A 111 0.68 -6.92 35.97
CA ARG A 111 1.17 -6.15 37.13
C ARG A 111 0.78 -6.79 38.46
N ASP A 112 -0.41 -7.38 38.52
CA ASP A 112 -0.95 -8.05 39.69
C ASP A 112 -2.00 -9.12 39.32
N TRP A 113 -2.63 -9.72 40.33
CA TRP A 113 -3.62 -10.78 40.15
C TRP A 113 -4.94 -10.28 39.57
N ILE A 114 -5.33 -9.03 39.85
CA ILE A 114 -6.56 -8.41 39.31
C ILE A 114 -6.34 -8.13 37.82
N ASP A 115 -5.19 -7.55 37.45
CA ASP A 115 -4.78 -7.34 36.07
C ASP A 115 -4.78 -8.68 35.30
N ARG A 116 -4.14 -9.71 35.86
CA ARG A 116 -4.13 -11.06 35.26
C ARG A 116 -5.53 -11.66 35.10
N PHE A 117 -6.41 -11.51 36.09
CA PHE A 117 -7.79 -12.00 36.03
C PHE A 117 -8.61 -11.23 34.99
N SER A 118 -8.49 -9.89 34.98
CA SER A 118 -9.22 -8.99 34.08
C SER A 118 -8.88 -9.22 32.61
N ARG A 119 -7.62 -9.55 32.30
CA ARG A 119 -7.12 -9.87 30.94
C ARG A 119 -7.79 -11.08 30.28
N ASN A 120 -8.58 -11.87 31.01
CA ASN A 120 -9.42 -12.93 30.45
C ASN A 120 -10.75 -12.42 29.88
N PHE A 121 -11.17 -11.20 30.23
CA PHE A 121 -12.48 -10.63 29.89
C PHE A 121 -12.40 -9.55 28.80
N TYR A 122 -11.20 -9.18 28.36
CA TYR A 122 -10.98 -8.31 27.21
C TYR A 122 -9.83 -8.85 26.34
N PRO A 123 -9.77 -8.54 25.04
CA PRO A 123 -8.70 -8.96 24.16
C PRO A 123 -7.36 -8.40 24.67
N SER A 124 -6.57 -9.24 25.32
CA SER A 124 -5.25 -8.90 25.88
C SER A 124 -4.10 -9.51 25.08
N ARG A 125 -4.42 -10.35 24.08
CA ARG A 125 -3.48 -10.94 23.14
C ARG A 125 -3.51 -10.14 21.84
N HIS A 126 -2.33 -9.70 21.42
CA HIS A 126 -2.11 -9.16 20.09
C HIS A 126 -2.02 -10.37 19.13
N SER A 127 -3.03 -10.57 18.31
CA SER A 127 -3.04 -11.60 17.26
C SER A 127 -3.30 -10.92 15.92
N HIS A 128 -2.54 -11.29 14.91
CA HIS A 128 -2.78 -10.88 13.53
C HIS A 128 -3.72 -11.89 12.86
N LEU A 129 -4.40 -11.46 11.79
CA LEU A 129 -5.11 -12.40 10.92
C LEU A 129 -4.07 -13.21 10.13
N ASP A 130 -3.62 -14.31 10.72
CA ASP A 130 -2.60 -15.18 10.13
C ASP A 130 -3.18 -16.17 9.12
N ARG A 131 -4.51 -16.39 9.14
CA ARG A 131 -5.15 -17.37 8.27
C ARG A 131 -5.71 -16.74 6.99
N PRO A 132 -5.52 -17.38 5.83
CA PRO A 132 -6.12 -17.02 4.54
C PRO A 132 -7.60 -16.58 4.59
N GLY A 133 -8.45 -17.30 5.33
CA GLY A 133 -9.89 -17.01 5.40
C GLY A 133 -10.26 -15.76 6.20
N GLU A 134 -9.41 -15.36 7.15
CA GLU A 134 -9.65 -14.26 8.07
C GLU A 134 -9.41 -12.91 7.37
N ALA A 135 -8.50 -12.85 6.39
CA ALA A 135 -8.27 -11.69 5.52
C ALA A 135 -9.53 -11.22 4.75
N ARG A 136 -10.60 -12.01 4.69
CA ARG A 136 -11.88 -11.58 4.10
C ARG A 136 -12.54 -10.44 4.89
N GLU A 137 -12.26 -10.32 6.17
CA GLU A 137 -12.90 -9.34 7.05
C GLU A 137 -12.37 -7.92 6.86
N ILE A 138 -11.13 -7.77 6.38
CA ILE A 138 -10.51 -6.46 6.14
C ILE A 138 -10.89 -5.86 4.78
N LEU A 139 -11.21 -6.69 3.78
CA LEU A 139 -11.42 -6.23 2.40
C LEU A 139 -12.62 -5.27 2.23
N PRO A 140 -13.79 -5.48 2.86
CA PRO A 140 -14.89 -4.52 2.75
C PRO A 140 -14.51 -3.13 3.27
N TRP A 141 -13.73 -3.08 4.35
CA TRP A 141 -13.25 -1.82 4.92
C TRP A 141 -12.27 -1.10 3.99
N LEU A 142 -11.33 -1.84 3.40
CA LEU A 142 -10.40 -1.29 2.40
C LEU A 142 -11.14 -0.84 1.14
N ARG A 143 -12.19 -1.55 0.70
CA ARG A 143 -12.99 -1.15 -0.45
C ARG A 143 -13.71 0.17 -0.20
N ILE A 144 -14.38 0.30 0.96
CA ILE A 144 -15.04 1.55 1.34
C ILE A 144 -14.01 2.70 1.43
N ALA A 145 -12.84 2.43 2.01
CA ALA A 145 -11.76 3.42 2.07
C ALA A 145 -11.32 3.89 0.68
N ALA A 146 -11.19 2.98 -0.29
CA ALA A 146 -10.81 3.32 -1.67
C ALA A 146 -11.90 4.11 -2.40
N ASP A 147 -13.17 3.75 -2.21
CA ASP A 147 -14.30 4.47 -2.82
C ASP A 147 -14.43 5.90 -2.24
N LEU A 148 -14.12 6.08 -0.95
CA LEU A 148 -14.16 7.37 -0.28
C LEU A 148 -12.92 8.21 -0.55
N ASP A 149 -11.74 7.59 -0.67
CA ASP A 149 -10.52 8.27 -1.10
C ASP A 149 -9.74 7.56 -2.21
N PRO A 150 -10.13 7.80 -3.48
CA PRO A 150 -9.45 7.18 -4.61
C PRO A 150 -7.99 7.56 -4.76
N HIS A 151 -7.54 8.64 -4.11
CA HIS A 151 -6.15 9.08 -4.16
C HIS A 151 -5.26 8.49 -3.06
N LYS A 152 -5.82 7.69 -2.15
CA LYS A 152 -5.08 7.02 -1.10
C LYS A 152 -4.44 5.73 -1.61
N VAL A 153 -3.24 5.86 -2.16
CA VAL A 153 -2.43 4.79 -2.78
C VAL A 153 -2.29 3.55 -1.89
N GLU A 154 -2.09 3.76 -0.59
CA GLU A 154 -1.87 2.70 0.39
C GLU A 154 -3.05 1.72 0.46
N THR A 155 -4.27 2.23 0.27
CA THR A 155 -5.48 1.39 0.29
C THR A 155 -5.46 0.33 -0.80
N TYR A 156 -5.03 0.70 -2.00
CA TYR A 156 -4.96 -0.21 -3.14
C TYR A 156 -3.83 -1.22 -2.98
N THR A 157 -2.64 -0.77 -2.55
CA THR A 157 -1.46 -1.65 -2.43
C THR A 157 -1.64 -2.67 -1.30
N VAL A 158 -2.19 -2.26 -0.15
CA VAL A 158 -2.50 -3.17 0.97
C VAL A 158 -3.60 -4.17 0.56
N ALA A 159 -4.71 -3.70 0.00
CA ALA A 159 -5.80 -4.60 -0.40
C ALA A 159 -5.36 -5.63 -1.45
N ALA A 160 -4.55 -5.20 -2.42
CA ALA A 160 -4.01 -6.08 -3.44
C ALA A 160 -3.12 -7.18 -2.85
N TYR A 161 -2.23 -6.84 -1.89
CA TYR A 161 -1.41 -7.81 -1.18
C TYR A 161 -2.27 -8.91 -0.54
N TRP A 162 -3.30 -8.53 0.23
CA TRP A 162 -4.18 -9.50 0.90
C TRP A 162 -4.98 -10.36 -0.07
N LEU A 163 -5.48 -9.75 -1.17
CA LEU A 163 -6.16 -10.49 -2.23
C LEU A 163 -5.26 -11.55 -2.86
N ARG A 164 -3.98 -11.23 -3.05
CA ARG A 164 -3.01 -12.06 -3.77
C ARG A 164 -2.42 -13.16 -2.88
N GLU A 165 -1.85 -12.79 -1.74
CA GLU A 165 -1.08 -13.70 -0.88
C GLU A 165 -1.96 -14.56 0.02
N HIS A 166 -3.09 -14.02 0.50
CA HIS A 166 -3.93 -14.69 1.50
C HIS A 166 -5.23 -15.24 0.94
N LEU A 167 -5.75 -14.70 -0.16
CA LEU A 167 -7.04 -15.12 -0.71
C LEU A 167 -6.96 -15.80 -2.07
N ASN A 168 -5.78 -15.78 -2.72
CA ASN A 168 -5.57 -16.31 -4.07
C ASN A 168 -6.56 -15.72 -5.10
N ARG A 169 -6.93 -14.44 -4.93
CA ARG A 169 -7.85 -13.67 -5.79
C ARG A 169 -7.06 -12.70 -6.68
N VAL A 170 -6.17 -13.26 -7.49
CA VAL A 170 -5.20 -12.50 -8.31
C VAL A 170 -5.90 -11.56 -9.31
N ASP A 171 -6.98 -12.01 -9.95
CA ASP A 171 -7.74 -11.18 -10.90
C ASP A 171 -8.29 -9.91 -10.25
N GLU A 172 -8.79 -10.03 -9.02
CA GLU A 172 -9.34 -8.90 -8.27
C GLU A 172 -8.26 -7.96 -7.76
N ALA A 173 -7.11 -8.50 -7.33
CA ALA A 173 -5.95 -7.70 -6.97
C ALA A 173 -5.49 -6.85 -8.16
N GLU A 174 -5.37 -7.46 -9.35
CA GLU A 174 -5.00 -6.75 -10.58
C GLU A 174 -6.02 -5.67 -10.94
N GLN A 175 -7.32 -5.99 -10.90
CA GLN A 175 -8.37 -5.04 -11.21
C GLN A 175 -8.33 -3.84 -10.24
N LEU A 176 -8.20 -4.11 -8.94
CA LEU A 176 -8.16 -3.08 -7.91
C LEU A 176 -6.95 -2.15 -8.08
N LEU A 177 -5.77 -2.70 -8.36
CA LEU A 177 -4.58 -1.90 -8.65
C LEU A 177 -4.74 -1.06 -9.93
N ARG A 178 -5.39 -1.59 -10.98
CA ARG A 178 -5.68 -0.82 -12.20
C ARG A 178 -6.68 0.31 -11.92
N GLU A 179 -7.67 0.10 -11.06
CA GLU A 179 -8.56 1.17 -10.58
C GLU A 179 -7.76 2.25 -9.84
N GLY A 180 -6.90 1.86 -8.89
CA GLY A 180 -6.04 2.78 -8.15
C GLY A 180 -5.08 3.55 -9.05
N TRP A 181 -4.50 2.91 -10.07
CA TRP A 181 -3.61 3.58 -11.02
C TRP A 181 -4.32 4.61 -11.90
N ARG A 182 -5.59 4.36 -12.29
CA ARG A 182 -6.40 5.36 -13.02
C ARG A 182 -6.61 6.62 -12.19
N ALA A 183 -6.83 6.47 -10.89
CA ALA A 183 -6.96 7.60 -9.96
C ALA A 183 -5.59 8.24 -9.61
N ASN A 184 -4.51 7.46 -9.67
CA ASN A 184 -3.15 7.87 -9.27
C ASN A 184 -2.12 7.52 -10.35
N PRO A 185 -2.15 8.21 -11.52
CA PRO A 185 -1.34 7.84 -12.69
C PRO A 185 0.19 7.98 -12.46
N ASP A 186 0.58 8.74 -11.44
CA ASP A 186 1.99 8.98 -11.07
C ASP A 186 2.48 8.09 -9.91
N SER A 187 1.64 7.21 -9.36
CA SER A 187 2.05 6.33 -8.26
C SER A 187 2.96 5.20 -8.77
N TYR A 188 4.22 5.22 -8.35
CA TYR A 188 5.18 4.14 -8.60
C TYR A 188 4.89 2.92 -7.72
N GLU A 189 4.26 3.11 -6.57
CA GLU A 189 3.90 2.07 -5.60
C GLU A 189 2.84 1.11 -6.17
N ILE A 190 1.80 1.66 -6.83
CA ILE A 190 0.78 0.84 -7.51
C ILE A 190 1.39 0.08 -8.69
N LEU A 191 2.27 0.73 -9.46
CA LEU A 191 2.98 0.09 -10.56
C LEU A 191 3.89 -1.03 -10.04
N PHE A 192 4.58 -0.82 -8.93
CA PHE A 192 5.41 -1.85 -8.31
C PHE A 192 4.59 -3.10 -7.96
N GLU A 193 3.43 -2.93 -7.31
CA GLU A 193 2.53 -4.05 -6.98
C GLU A 193 1.92 -4.72 -8.21
N LEU A 194 1.61 -3.96 -9.28
CA LEU A 194 1.19 -4.54 -10.56
C LEU A 194 2.28 -5.41 -11.19
N GLY A 195 3.54 -4.99 -11.10
CA GLY A 195 4.65 -5.81 -11.58
C GLY A 195 4.79 -7.11 -10.79
N ARG A 196 4.56 -7.08 -9.46
CA ARG A 196 4.50 -8.30 -8.64
C ARG A 196 3.38 -9.24 -9.07
N VAL A 197 2.19 -8.71 -9.35
CA VAL A 197 1.08 -9.51 -9.92
C VAL A 197 1.52 -10.23 -11.21
N PHE A 198 2.22 -9.53 -12.11
CA PHE A 198 2.66 -10.12 -13.37
C PHE A 198 3.78 -11.14 -13.18
N ASP A 199 4.76 -10.88 -12.32
CA ASP A 199 5.91 -11.77 -12.12
C ASP A 199 5.57 -12.98 -11.24
N GLU A 200 5.02 -12.73 -10.05
CA GLU A 200 4.85 -13.73 -9.00
C GLU A 200 3.64 -14.64 -9.26
N ASN A 201 2.54 -14.12 -9.81
CA ASN A 201 1.29 -14.86 -9.94
C ASN A 201 0.93 -15.24 -11.38
N ARG A 202 1.31 -14.41 -12.37
CA ARG A 202 1.02 -14.68 -13.79
C ARG A 202 2.20 -15.28 -14.54
N HIS A 203 3.41 -15.17 -13.97
CA HIS A 203 4.66 -15.56 -14.61
C HIS A 203 4.85 -14.91 -16.00
N ASP A 204 4.40 -13.65 -16.14
CA ASP A 204 4.56 -12.83 -17.34
C ASP A 204 5.74 -11.86 -17.13
N SER A 205 6.96 -12.37 -17.32
CA SER A 205 8.20 -11.61 -17.17
C SER A 205 8.22 -10.35 -18.04
N GLN A 206 7.61 -10.39 -19.22
CA GLN A 206 7.63 -9.24 -20.14
C GLN A 206 6.75 -8.09 -19.61
N ARG A 207 5.54 -8.40 -19.13
CA ARG A 207 4.68 -7.37 -18.52
C ARG A 207 5.25 -6.86 -17.21
N ALA A 208 5.79 -7.75 -16.38
CA ALA A 208 6.44 -7.37 -15.13
C ALA A 208 7.60 -6.38 -15.38
N ARG A 209 8.49 -6.70 -16.33
CA ARG A 209 9.58 -5.81 -16.77
C ARG A 209 9.06 -4.43 -17.18
N ASN A 210 8.10 -4.39 -18.10
CA ASN A 210 7.57 -3.13 -18.63
C ASN A 210 6.97 -2.24 -17.52
N VAL A 211 6.25 -2.86 -16.57
CA VAL A 211 5.58 -2.14 -15.49
C VAL A 211 6.56 -1.67 -14.42
N TRP A 212 7.56 -2.48 -14.05
CA TRP A 212 8.61 -2.07 -13.12
C TRP A 212 9.55 -1.01 -13.70
N GLU A 213 9.88 -1.07 -14.99
CA GLU A 213 10.61 0.00 -15.67
C GLU A 213 9.80 1.32 -15.66
N LEU A 214 8.48 1.24 -15.85
CA LEU A 214 7.60 2.40 -15.72
C LEU A 214 7.57 2.93 -14.27
N ALA A 215 7.49 2.04 -13.27
CA ALA A 215 7.56 2.41 -11.85
C ALA A 215 8.85 3.16 -11.53
N LEU A 216 9.99 2.64 -11.99
CA LEU A 216 11.30 3.28 -11.84
C LEU A 216 11.34 4.66 -12.49
N GLY A 217 10.74 4.81 -13.68
CA GLY A 217 10.61 6.10 -14.35
C GLY A 217 9.78 7.11 -13.53
N LYS A 218 8.64 6.68 -12.99
CA LYS A 218 7.76 7.52 -12.15
C LYS A 218 8.41 7.91 -10.83
N TRP A 219 9.12 6.98 -10.19
CA TRP A 219 9.92 7.27 -9.01
C TRP A 219 10.94 8.38 -9.28
N ARG A 220 11.72 8.28 -10.36
CA ARG A 220 12.73 9.31 -10.72
C ARG A 220 12.11 10.68 -10.95
N GLN A 221 10.95 10.74 -11.61
CA GLN A 221 10.22 11.99 -11.84
C GLN A 221 9.78 12.63 -10.52
N ARG A 222 9.27 11.83 -9.58
CA ARG A 222 8.83 12.31 -8.26
C ARG A 222 10.00 12.72 -7.38
N SER A 223 11.06 11.93 -7.29
CA SER A 223 12.27 12.27 -6.53
C SER A 223 12.91 13.56 -7.03
N ALA A 224 12.97 13.77 -8.36
CA ALA A 224 13.48 15.02 -8.94
C ALA A 224 12.61 16.24 -8.60
N ARG A 225 11.29 16.06 -8.43
CA ARG A 225 10.35 17.14 -8.10
C ARG A 225 10.35 17.49 -6.62
N ASN A 226 10.46 16.48 -5.74
CA ASN A 226 10.25 16.65 -4.30
C ASN A 226 11.54 16.76 -3.50
N GLY A 227 12.70 16.43 -4.09
CA GLY A 227 14.02 16.61 -3.48
C GLY A 227 14.42 15.54 -2.45
N GLU A 228 13.47 14.74 -1.95
CA GLU A 228 13.72 13.62 -1.05
C GLU A 228 13.49 12.29 -1.79
N PRO A 229 14.55 11.52 -2.09
CA PRO A 229 14.41 10.20 -2.68
C PRO A 229 13.88 9.20 -1.65
N ASP A 230 12.85 8.44 -2.03
CA ASP A 230 12.39 7.27 -1.28
C ASP A 230 13.27 6.08 -1.66
N ASP A 231 14.39 5.93 -0.94
CA ASP A 231 15.40 4.91 -1.23
C ASP A 231 14.88 3.49 -1.01
N PHE A 232 13.90 3.30 -0.11
CA PHE A 232 13.34 1.99 0.22
C PHE A 232 12.59 1.37 -0.96
N VAL A 233 11.67 2.12 -1.57
CA VAL A 233 10.92 1.57 -2.72
C VAL A 233 11.81 1.47 -3.97
N LEU A 234 12.79 2.36 -4.11
CA LEU A 234 13.79 2.24 -5.18
C LEU A 234 14.58 0.93 -5.05
N GLU A 235 15.03 0.59 -3.84
CA GLU A 235 15.76 -0.64 -3.54
C GLU A 235 14.95 -1.87 -3.98
N GLN A 236 13.66 -1.91 -3.64
CA GLN A 236 12.77 -3.00 -4.03
C GLN A 236 12.58 -3.10 -5.55
N ILE A 237 12.31 -1.99 -6.23
CA ILE A 237 12.13 -1.96 -7.69
C ILE A 237 13.40 -2.47 -8.39
N LEU A 238 14.58 -2.00 -7.97
CA LEU A 238 15.85 -2.39 -8.55
C LEU A 238 16.18 -3.87 -8.29
N THR A 239 15.92 -4.36 -7.09
CA THR A 239 16.10 -5.77 -6.72
C THR A 239 15.26 -6.67 -7.62
N ARG A 240 13.96 -6.36 -7.77
CA ARG A 240 13.05 -7.16 -8.61
C ARG A 240 13.43 -7.11 -10.10
N LEU A 241 13.82 -5.95 -10.62
CA LEU A 241 14.32 -5.83 -11.99
C LEU A 241 15.62 -6.61 -12.21
N ALA A 242 16.58 -6.53 -11.28
CA ALA A 242 17.82 -7.28 -11.36
C ALA A 242 17.58 -8.79 -11.38
N GLN A 243 16.74 -9.28 -10.45
CA GLN A 243 16.36 -10.69 -10.37
C GLN A 243 15.63 -11.17 -11.63
N LEU A 244 14.68 -10.39 -12.14
CA LEU A 244 13.94 -10.73 -13.36
C LEU A 244 14.89 -10.84 -14.56
N GLU A 245 15.76 -9.84 -14.75
CA GLU A 245 16.68 -9.85 -15.89
C GLU A 245 17.75 -10.94 -15.78
N GLU A 246 18.18 -11.29 -14.56
CA GLU A 246 19.05 -12.44 -14.36
C GLU A 246 18.36 -13.75 -14.76
N ARG A 247 17.11 -13.97 -14.31
CA ARG A 247 16.33 -15.17 -14.64
C ARG A 247 16.10 -15.32 -16.15
N GLU A 248 15.86 -14.21 -16.83
CA GLU A 248 15.65 -14.16 -18.28
C GLU A 248 16.96 -14.21 -19.09
N GLY A 249 18.12 -14.23 -18.41
CA GLY A 249 19.43 -14.28 -19.06
C GLY A 249 19.88 -12.96 -19.69
N HIS A 250 19.26 -11.83 -19.33
CA HIS A 250 19.69 -10.48 -19.73
C HIS A 250 20.73 -9.93 -18.75
N TRP A 251 21.87 -10.61 -18.68
CA TRP A 251 22.91 -10.39 -17.67
C TRP A 251 23.45 -8.95 -17.62
N GLU A 252 23.60 -8.29 -18.77
CA GLU A 252 24.05 -6.88 -18.83
C GLU A 252 23.04 -5.92 -18.17
N LYS A 253 21.74 -6.14 -18.42
CA LYS A 253 20.69 -5.35 -17.78
C LYS A 253 20.65 -5.61 -16.27
N ALA A 254 20.71 -6.87 -15.86
CA ALA A 254 20.76 -7.25 -14.46
C ALA A 254 21.94 -6.58 -13.73
N LEU A 255 23.14 -6.60 -14.32
CA LEU A 255 24.31 -5.87 -13.80
C LEU A 255 24.04 -4.37 -13.67
N SER A 256 23.43 -3.75 -14.68
CA SER A 256 23.12 -2.31 -14.65
C SER A 256 22.11 -1.92 -13.56
N TYR A 257 21.26 -2.85 -13.12
CA TYR A 257 20.33 -2.63 -12.01
C TYR A 257 21.03 -2.87 -10.67
N LEU A 258 21.88 -3.90 -10.55
CA LEU A 258 22.68 -4.15 -9.35
C LEU A 258 23.65 -3.01 -9.05
N GLU A 259 24.31 -2.43 -10.05
CA GLU A 259 25.20 -1.27 -9.87
C GLU A 259 24.45 -0.03 -9.34
N LYS A 260 23.18 0.14 -9.74
CA LYS A 260 22.33 1.20 -9.18
C LYS A 260 21.87 0.87 -7.77
N LEU A 261 21.59 -0.41 -7.51
CA LEU A 261 21.15 -0.92 -6.21
C LEU A 261 22.25 -0.76 -5.15
N GLU A 262 23.51 -1.00 -5.53
CA GLU A 262 24.68 -0.83 -4.66
C GLU A 262 24.79 0.60 -4.10
N ALA A 263 24.43 1.61 -4.90
CA ALA A 263 24.51 3.00 -4.48
C ALA A 263 23.47 3.42 -3.43
N VAL A 264 22.39 2.65 -3.27
CA VAL A 264 21.24 3.00 -2.41
C VAL A 264 20.97 1.97 -1.32
N SER A 265 21.51 0.76 -1.43
CA SER A 265 21.26 -0.31 -0.45
C SER A 265 21.99 -0.06 0.88
N PRO A 266 21.37 -0.41 2.02
CA PRO A 266 22.03 -0.38 3.33
C PRO A 266 23.13 -1.45 3.49
N LYS A 267 23.23 -2.43 2.58
CA LYS A 267 24.22 -3.51 2.60
C LYS A 267 24.98 -3.59 1.26
N PRO A 268 25.76 -2.55 0.88
CA PRO A 268 26.42 -2.48 -0.42
C PRO A 268 27.39 -3.63 -0.66
N GLU A 269 28.03 -4.18 0.38
CA GLU A 269 28.97 -5.29 0.25
C GLU A 269 28.30 -6.57 -0.27
N ALA A 270 27.05 -6.83 0.15
CA ALA A 270 26.28 -7.99 -0.32
C ALA A 270 25.91 -7.83 -1.80
N ILE A 271 25.54 -6.62 -2.22
CA ILE A 271 25.24 -6.32 -3.62
C ILE A 271 26.51 -6.42 -4.48
N GLN A 272 27.64 -5.94 -3.96
CA GLN A 272 28.93 -6.04 -4.64
C GLN A 272 29.34 -7.50 -4.90
N GLN A 273 29.07 -8.41 -3.95
CA GLN A 273 29.28 -9.85 -4.15
C GLN A 273 28.40 -10.39 -5.29
N GLN A 274 27.11 -10.04 -5.33
CA GLN A 274 26.20 -10.43 -6.41
C GLN A 274 26.69 -9.92 -7.78
N ILE A 275 27.15 -8.67 -7.85
CA ILE A 275 27.75 -8.08 -9.07
C ILE A 275 28.96 -8.91 -9.53
N ASN A 276 29.85 -9.29 -8.62
CA ASN A 276 31.06 -10.04 -8.95
C ASN A 276 30.73 -11.44 -9.48
N ASP A 277 29.76 -12.12 -8.88
CA ASP A 277 29.33 -13.44 -9.34
C ASP A 277 28.60 -13.38 -10.68
N LEU A 278 27.78 -12.35 -10.90
CA LEU A 278 27.12 -12.12 -12.18
C LEU A 278 28.12 -11.79 -13.30
N LYS A 279 29.16 -10.99 -13.02
CA LYS A 279 30.26 -10.71 -13.98
C LYS A 279 30.98 -11.98 -14.44
N LYS A 280 31.22 -12.95 -13.54
CA LYS A 280 31.81 -14.25 -13.91
C LYS A 280 30.89 -15.04 -14.86
N LYS A 281 29.58 -15.01 -14.63
CA LYS A 281 28.59 -15.64 -15.53
C LYS A 281 28.59 -15.00 -16.93
N VAL A 282 28.67 -13.66 -17.02
CA VAL A 282 28.73 -12.94 -18.31
C VAL A 282 29.94 -13.35 -19.14
N VAL A 283 31.12 -13.44 -18.52
CA VAL A 283 32.37 -13.81 -19.20
C VAL A 283 32.31 -15.24 -19.75
N SER A 284 31.63 -16.14 -19.03
CA SER A 284 31.48 -17.55 -19.41
C SER A 284 30.31 -17.84 -20.36
N ALA A 285 29.41 -16.88 -20.60
CA ALA A 285 28.21 -17.08 -21.43
C ALA A 285 28.47 -16.91 -22.95
N PRO A 286 27.77 -17.67 -23.82
CA PRO A 286 27.82 -17.52 -25.28
C PRO A 286 27.33 -16.13 -25.76
N PRO A 287 27.78 -15.63 -26.92
CA PRO A 287 27.53 -14.25 -27.39
C PRO A 287 26.04 -13.89 -27.57
N ALA A 288 25.16 -14.86 -27.84
CA ALA A 288 23.72 -14.64 -27.99
C ALA A 288 23.02 -14.17 -26.69
N ASN A 289 23.59 -14.49 -25.52
CA ASN A 289 23.05 -14.08 -24.22
C ASN A 289 23.65 -12.76 -23.71
N ARG A 290 24.63 -12.19 -24.42
CA ARG A 290 25.29 -10.93 -24.02
C ARG A 290 24.47 -9.72 -24.46
N SER A 291 23.85 -9.80 -25.63
CA SER A 291 23.00 -8.75 -26.15
C SER A 291 21.54 -9.19 -26.03
N GLY A 292 20.79 -8.57 -25.12
CA GLY A 292 19.32 -8.68 -25.07
C GLY A 292 18.72 -8.11 -26.36
N ALA A 293 18.79 -8.87 -27.45
CA ALA A 293 18.22 -8.49 -28.73
C ALA A 293 16.71 -8.72 -28.62
N GLN A 294 15.97 -7.61 -28.52
CA GLN A 294 14.55 -7.55 -28.85
C GLN A 294 14.34 -8.27 -30.19
N GLN A 295 13.77 -9.47 -30.16
CA GLN A 295 13.12 -10.03 -31.33
C GLN A 295 11.89 -9.17 -31.60
N THR A 296 12.13 -8.11 -32.37
CA THR A 296 11.09 -7.34 -33.04
C THR A 296 10.48 -8.26 -34.09
N GLY A 297 9.38 -8.92 -33.70
CA GLY A 297 8.46 -9.53 -34.65
C GLY A 297 8.04 -8.45 -35.64
N LYS A 298 8.27 -8.71 -36.92
CA LYS A 298 7.93 -7.85 -38.05
C LYS A 298 7.13 -8.70 -39.03
N PRO A 299 6.29 -8.03 -39.83
CA PRO A 299 4.91 -7.63 -39.56
C PRO A 299 3.89 -8.77 -39.70
#